data_AF-X1SLM8-F1
#
_entry.id   AF-X1SLM8-F1
#
_cell.length_a   1.000
_cell.length_b   1.000
_cell.length_c   1.000
_cell.angle_alpha   90.00
_cell.angle_beta   90.00
_cell.angle_gamma   90.00
#
_symmetry.space_group_name_H-M   'P 1'
#
loop_
_entity.id
_entity.type
_entity.pdbx_description
1 polymer ?
#
loop_
_entity_poly.entity_id
_entity_poly.type
_entity_poly.pdbx_seq_one_letter_code
_entity_poly.pdbx_strand_id
1 'polypeptide(L)'
;MGVKDKATYGEYYWAMQVEAQNFFNEGVETDLAPYFRDLLGDIIAVPELDPAIKNFFMGFVEPTSQAMGAVGLRFASEIGDMIAGEALNPYARVARQALEAKVLSNILTPAEASLLFRRKKITEGLYDTYMHFGGYPDIQSRFLYQALEPYPTIPDLVLYSRYHGDPENVWGTIQDFYDIDPVDFKVWEWLGLQRITLLQAQTLFKREFYTEGDFYDEIARMGWHKVDQPAIRDLAYILPNPM
;
A
#
# COMPACT_ATOMS: atom_id res chain seq x y z
N MET A 1 -9.42 -29.34 55.27
CA MET A 1 -8.66 -30.55 55.64
C MET A 1 -7.95 -31.05 54.40
N GLY A 2 -6.70 -31.50 54.51
CA GLY A 2 -6.03 -32.26 53.43
C GLY A 2 -4.63 -31.84 52.98
N VAL A 3 -4.02 -30.75 53.46
CA VAL A 3 -2.62 -30.42 53.07
C VAL A 3 -1.66 -30.40 54.26
N LYS A 4 -2.12 -30.01 55.46
CA LYS A 4 -1.28 -29.92 56.67
C LYS A 4 -1.33 -31.16 57.57
N ASP A 5 -2.44 -31.89 57.59
CA ASP A 5 -2.57 -33.18 58.29
C ASP A 5 -3.03 -34.24 57.29
N LYS A 6 -2.11 -35.14 56.94
CA LYS A 6 -2.26 -36.17 55.90
C LYS A 6 -2.80 -37.45 56.55
N ALA A 7 -4.12 -37.55 56.76
CA ALA A 7 -4.73 -38.67 57.49
C ALA A 7 -5.20 -39.83 56.58
N THR A 8 -5.50 -39.56 55.31
CA THR A 8 -5.98 -40.57 54.34
C THR A 8 -5.13 -40.62 53.08
N TYR A 9 -5.14 -41.76 52.37
CA TYR A 9 -4.35 -41.97 51.15
C TYR A 9 -4.71 -40.97 50.04
N GLY A 10 -5.98 -40.56 49.93
CA GLY A 10 -6.43 -39.55 48.96
C GLY A 10 -5.93 -38.13 49.27
N GLU A 11 -5.86 -37.75 50.55
CA GLU A 11 -5.30 -36.46 50.98
C GLU A 11 -3.79 -36.42 50.83
N TYR A 12 -3.11 -37.55 51.08
CA TYR A 12 -1.67 -37.68 50.82
C TYR A 12 -1.35 -37.56 49.32
N TYR A 13 -2.10 -38.25 48.46
CA TYR A 13 -1.90 -38.18 47.01
C TYR A 13 -2.15 -36.77 46.46
N TRP A 14 -3.23 -36.11 46.91
CA TRP A 14 -3.52 -34.73 46.52
C TRP A 14 -2.47 -33.73 47.03
N ALA A 15 -2.04 -33.85 48.29
CA ALA A 15 -0.99 -32.99 48.84
C ALA A 15 0.36 -33.18 48.12
N MET A 16 0.72 -34.43 47.78
CA MET A 16 1.95 -34.73 47.02
C MET A 16 1.86 -34.22 45.58
N GLN A 17 0.66 -34.21 44.98
CA GLN A 17 0.46 -33.65 43.64
C GLN A 17 0.58 -32.12 43.63
N VAL A 18 0.07 -31.44 44.67
CA VAL A 18 0.24 -29.99 44.87
C VAL A 18 1.70 -29.63 45.18
N GLU A 19 2.38 -30.43 46.02
CA GLU A 19 3.81 -30.26 46.31
C GLU A 19 4.67 -30.49 45.06
N ALA A 20 4.37 -31.50 44.23
CA ALA A 20 5.06 -31.74 42.97
C ALA A 20 4.82 -30.63 41.94
N GLN A 21 3.60 -30.07 41.88
CA GLN A 21 3.28 -28.93 41.03
C GLN A 21 4.05 -27.67 41.48
N ASN A 22 4.15 -27.44 42.79
CA ASN A 22 4.94 -26.33 43.34
C ASN A 22 6.44 -26.51 43.06
N PHE A 23 6.97 -27.72 43.22
CA PHE A 23 8.38 -28.04 42.93
C PHE A 23 8.71 -27.90 41.44
N PHE A 24 7.79 -28.29 40.55
CA PHE A 24 7.95 -28.12 39.11
C PHE A 24 7.89 -26.64 38.69
N ASN A 25 7.01 -25.85 39.30
CA ASN A 25 6.92 -24.41 39.06
C ASN A 25 8.15 -23.66 39.62
N GLU A 26 8.66 -24.04 40.80
CA GLU A 26 9.90 -23.52 41.37
C GLU A 26 11.12 -23.85 40.50
N GLY A 27 11.16 -25.04 39.90
CA GLY A 27 12.22 -25.44 38.95
C GLY A 27 12.22 -24.60 37.68
N VAL A 28 11.05 -24.39 37.06
CA VAL A 28 10.91 -23.54 35.86
C VAL A 28 11.23 -22.08 36.16
N GLU A 29 10.82 -21.57 37.33
CA GLU A 29 11.17 -20.22 37.79
C GLU A 29 12.67 -20.09 38.04
N THR A 30 13.31 -21.08 38.67
CA THR A 30 14.76 -21.06 38.93
C THR A 30 15.59 -21.13 37.65
N ASP A 31 15.15 -21.92 36.67
CA ASP A 31 15.89 -22.15 35.43
C ASP A 31 15.72 -21.02 34.40
N LEU A 32 14.54 -20.39 34.33
CA LEU A 32 14.24 -19.36 33.33
C LEU A 32 14.34 -17.92 33.89
N ALA A 33 14.18 -17.70 35.20
CA ALA A 33 14.25 -16.35 35.78
C ALA A 33 15.57 -15.60 35.51
N PRO A 34 16.76 -16.25 35.47
CA PRO A 34 17.99 -15.54 35.14
C PRO A 34 17.96 -14.95 33.72
N TYR A 35 17.49 -15.71 32.73
CA TYR A 35 17.41 -15.25 31.34
C TYR A 35 16.36 -14.15 31.13
N PHE A 36 15.23 -14.22 31.85
CA PHE A 36 14.23 -13.16 31.83
C PHE A 36 14.69 -11.89 32.54
N ARG A 37 15.47 -12.00 33.63
CA ARG A 37 16.05 -10.84 34.33
C ARG A 37 17.05 -10.09 33.46
N ASP A 38 17.90 -10.81 32.72
CA ASP A 38 18.86 -10.18 31.82
C ASP A 38 18.13 -9.49 30.65
N LEU A 39 17.16 -10.17 30.03
CA LEU A 39 16.37 -9.61 28.93
C LEU A 39 15.54 -8.38 29.34
N LEU A 40 14.82 -8.46 30.47
CA LEU A 40 13.98 -7.36 30.96
C LEU A 40 14.84 -6.22 31.54
N GLY A 41 16.00 -6.53 32.12
CA GLY A 41 16.96 -5.55 32.62
C GLY A 41 17.46 -4.62 31.52
N ASP A 42 17.80 -5.16 30.35
CA ASP A 42 18.23 -4.37 29.19
C ASP A 42 17.11 -3.48 28.64
N ILE A 43 15.85 -3.92 28.72
CA ILE A 43 14.68 -3.15 28.27
C ILE A 43 14.32 -2.04 29.27
N ILE A 44 14.42 -2.29 30.57
CA ILE A 44 14.17 -1.30 31.63
C ILE A 44 15.27 -0.22 31.64
N ALA A 45 16.49 -0.57 31.22
CA ALA A 45 17.63 0.34 31.13
C ALA A 45 17.50 1.41 30.02
N VAL A 46 16.52 1.29 29.11
CA VAL A 46 16.26 2.28 28.06
C VAL A 46 15.88 3.63 28.68
N PRO A 47 16.66 4.70 28.50
CA PRO A 47 16.44 6.00 29.16
C PRO A 47 15.07 6.61 28.86
N GLU A 48 14.57 6.42 27.65
CA GLU A 48 13.36 7.04 27.10
C GLU A 48 12.05 6.33 27.48
N LEU A 49 12.12 5.17 28.16
CA LEU A 49 10.92 4.44 28.55
C LEU A 49 10.15 5.20 29.64
N ASP A 50 8.82 5.30 29.48
CA ASP A 50 7.94 5.96 30.44
C ASP A 50 8.08 5.34 31.85
N PRO A 51 8.18 6.14 32.93
CA PRO A 51 8.29 5.64 34.30
C PRO A 51 7.18 4.66 34.72
N ALA A 52 5.95 4.82 34.23
CA ALA A 52 4.85 3.91 34.53
C ALA A 52 5.09 2.51 33.93
N ILE A 53 5.67 2.46 32.73
CA ILE A 53 6.01 1.22 32.03
C ILE A 53 7.22 0.56 32.70
N LYS A 54 8.23 1.34 33.12
CA LYS A 54 9.37 0.83 33.90
C LYS A 54 8.92 0.19 35.22
N ASN A 55 8.04 0.86 35.97
CA ASN A 55 7.53 0.35 37.23
C ASN A 55 6.67 -0.92 37.06
N PHE A 56 5.91 -0.99 35.97
CA PHE A 56 5.14 -2.19 35.62
C PHE A 56 6.05 -3.39 35.34
N PHE A 57 7.13 -3.21 34.56
CA PHE A 57 8.11 -4.28 34.29
C PHE A 57 8.90 -4.70 35.54
N MET A 58 9.25 -3.76 36.42
CA MET A 58 9.92 -4.06 37.70
C MET A 58 9.06 -4.96 38.61
N GLY A 59 7.73 -4.82 38.57
CA GLY A 59 6.81 -5.69 39.30
C GLY A 59 6.83 -7.17 38.87
N PHE A 60 7.39 -7.47 37.70
CA PHE A 60 7.58 -8.84 37.19
C PHE A 60 9.00 -9.37 37.44
N VAL A 61 9.99 -8.48 37.57
CA VAL A 61 11.37 -8.82 37.96
C VAL A 61 11.42 -9.20 39.45
N GLU A 62 10.65 -8.51 40.28
CA GLU A 62 10.52 -8.74 41.73
C GLU A 62 9.04 -8.94 42.13
N PRO A 63 8.45 -10.12 41.87
CA PRO A 63 7.04 -10.37 42.15
C PRO A 63 6.76 -10.34 43.66
N THR A 64 5.88 -9.44 44.10
CA THR A 64 5.55 -9.20 45.52
C THR A 64 4.47 -10.12 46.09
N SER A 65 3.89 -11.01 45.28
CA SER A 65 2.91 -12.02 45.73
C SER A 65 2.86 -13.26 44.82
N GLN A 66 2.41 -14.39 45.37
CA GLN A 66 2.28 -15.67 44.65
C GLN A 66 1.31 -15.59 43.44
N ALA A 67 0.27 -14.76 43.53
CA ALA A 67 -0.66 -14.51 42.42
C ALA A 67 -0.01 -13.68 41.29
N MET A 68 0.87 -12.73 41.64
CA MET A 68 1.69 -12.01 40.66
C MET A 68 2.79 -12.88 40.05
N GLY A 69 3.34 -13.85 40.78
CA GLY A 69 4.27 -14.83 40.20
C GLY A 69 3.61 -15.64 39.08
N ALA A 70 2.41 -16.17 39.31
CA ALA A 70 1.71 -16.99 38.32
C ALA A 70 1.20 -16.21 37.08
N VAL A 71 0.65 -15.00 37.29
CA VAL A 71 0.21 -14.12 36.18
C VAL A 71 1.42 -13.50 35.48
N GLY A 72 2.44 -13.16 36.24
CA GLY A 72 3.68 -12.56 35.77
C GLY A 72 4.53 -13.51 34.94
N LEU A 73 4.61 -14.79 35.28
CA LEU A 73 5.27 -15.80 34.47
C LEU A 73 4.61 -15.95 33.09
N ARG A 74 3.27 -15.92 33.01
CA ARG A 74 2.57 -15.99 31.72
C ARG A 74 2.78 -14.72 30.89
N PHE A 75 2.63 -13.57 31.51
CA PHE A 75 2.81 -12.28 30.85
C PHE A 75 4.28 -12.05 30.41
N ALA A 76 5.26 -12.43 31.24
CA ALA A 76 6.68 -12.38 30.90
C ALA A 76 7.06 -13.41 29.83
N SER A 77 6.41 -14.59 29.80
CA SER A 77 6.56 -15.54 28.70
C SER A 77 6.02 -14.98 27.38
N GLU A 78 4.84 -14.36 27.39
CA GLU A 78 4.25 -13.76 26.17
C GLU A 78 5.06 -12.56 25.67
N ILE A 79 5.53 -11.69 26.57
CA ILE A 79 6.43 -10.59 26.23
C ILE A 79 7.81 -11.11 25.81
N GLY A 80 8.33 -12.16 26.44
CA GLY A 80 9.55 -12.85 26.06
C GLY A 80 9.46 -13.44 24.66
N ASP A 81 8.37 -14.11 24.32
CA ASP A 81 8.10 -14.63 22.98
C ASP A 81 7.97 -13.51 21.94
N MET A 82 7.35 -12.39 22.30
CA MET A 82 7.23 -11.22 21.43
C MET A 82 8.57 -10.51 21.21
N ILE A 83 9.36 -10.28 22.27
CA ILE A 83 10.70 -9.70 22.19
C ILE A 83 11.65 -10.63 21.47
N ALA A 84 11.63 -11.93 21.76
CA ALA A 84 12.44 -12.92 21.05
C ALA A 84 12.04 -12.97 19.57
N GLY A 85 10.75 -12.95 19.25
CA GLY A 85 10.25 -12.85 17.88
C GLY A 85 10.79 -11.62 17.16
N GLU A 86 10.68 -10.43 17.76
CA GLU A 86 11.15 -9.17 17.16
C GLU A 86 12.69 -9.04 17.13
N ALA A 87 13.39 -9.48 18.16
CA ALA A 87 14.85 -9.45 18.21
C ALA A 87 15.49 -10.46 17.24
N LEU A 88 14.82 -11.59 16.99
CA LEU A 88 15.27 -12.61 16.05
C LEU A 88 14.82 -12.32 14.61
N ASN A 89 13.86 -11.43 14.37
CA ASN A 89 13.40 -11.06 13.03
C ASN A 89 14.55 -10.67 12.07
N PRO A 90 15.53 -9.83 12.45
CA PRO A 90 16.68 -9.52 11.60
C PRO A 90 17.54 -10.75 11.25
N TYR A 91 17.75 -11.67 12.19
CA TYR A 91 18.54 -12.89 11.98
C TYR A 91 17.78 -13.91 11.12
N ALA A 92 16.49 -14.10 11.38
CA ALA A 92 15.60 -14.90 10.56
C ALA A 92 15.52 -14.36 9.11
N ARG A 93 15.56 -13.03 8.94
CA ARG A 93 15.64 -12.39 7.62
C ARG A 93 16.95 -12.71 6.90
N VAL A 94 18.10 -12.64 7.58
CA VAL A 94 19.40 -13.01 6.99
C VAL A 94 19.41 -14.49 6.59
N ALA A 95 18.91 -15.38 7.46
CA ALA A 95 18.80 -16.81 7.15
C ALA A 95 17.89 -17.05 5.93
N ARG A 96 16.73 -16.37 5.85
CA ARG A 96 15.82 -16.42 4.70
C ARG A 96 16.50 -15.93 3.43
N GLN A 97 17.17 -14.78 3.46
CA GLN A 97 17.89 -14.23 2.31
C GLN A 97 19.03 -15.15 1.83
N ALA A 98 19.77 -15.77 2.74
CA ALA A 98 20.82 -16.73 2.39
C ALA A 98 20.23 -18.00 1.72
N LEU A 99 19.07 -18.48 2.21
CA LEU A 99 18.34 -19.57 1.58
C LEU A 99 17.82 -19.17 0.20
N GLU A 100 17.22 -17.99 0.06
CA GLU A 100 16.73 -17.47 -1.23
C GLU A 100 17.86 -17.35 -2.27
N ALA A 101 19.04 -16.88 -1.88
CA ALA A 101 20.19 -16.79 -2.78
C ALA A 101 20.68 -18.17 -3.25
N LYS A 102 20.48 -19.22 -2.45
CA LYS A 102 20.88 -20.59 -2.79
C LYS A 102 19.83 -21.32 -3.62
N VAL A 103 18.56 -21.14 -3.27
CA VAL A 103 17.42 -21.84 -3.90
C VAL A 103 16.92 -21.09 -5.13
N LEU A 104 17.18 -19.78 -5.25
CA LEU A 104 16.73 -18.91 -6.33
C LEU A 104 15.20 -18.96 -6.51
N SER A 105 14.47 -18.94 -5.40
CA SER A 105 13.01 -19.14 -5.44
C SER A 105 12.25 -17.91 -5.93
N ASN A 106 12.86 -16.73 -5.82
CA ASN A 106 12.36 -15.48 -6.42
C ASN A 106 12.56 -15.50 -7.95
N ILE A 107 11.61 -16.07 -8.66
CA ILE A 107 11.54 -16.08 -10.12
C ILE A 107 10.66 -14.94 -10.65
N LEU A 108 10.79 -14.63 -11.94
CA LEU A 108 9.95 -13.63 -12.61
C LEU A 108 8.47 -14.01 -12.49
N THR A 109 7.64 -13.01 -12.20
CA THR A 109 6.19 -13.16 -12.18
C THR A 109 5.64 -13.31 -13.61
N PRO A 110 4.44 -13.89 -13.78
CA PRO A 110 3.75 -13.92 -15.07
C PRO A 110 3.61 -12.54 -15.73
N ALA A 111 3.39 -11.48 -14.95
CA ALA A 111 3.29 -10.12 -15.47
C ALA A 111 4.63 -9.61 -16.02
N GLU A 112 5.73 -9.81 -15.29
CA GLU A 112 7.08 -9.44 -15.76
C GLU A 112 7.49 -10.27 -16.99
N ALA A 113 7.17 -11.56 -16.99
CA ALA A 113 7.39 -12.45 -18.13
C ALA A 113 6.62 -11.96 -19.37
N SER A 114 5.34 -11.60 -19.24
CA SER A 114 4.53 -11.00 -20.32
C SER A 114 5.18 -9.75 -20.92
N LEU A 115 5.68 -8.85 -20.07
CA LEU A 115 6.34 -7.63 -20.52
C LEU A 115 7.66 -7.93 -21.26
N LEU A 116 8.46 -8.86 -20.76
CA LEU A 116 9.71 -9.27 -21.42
C LEU A 116 9.47 -10.00 -22.73
N PHE A 117 8.46 -10.88 -22.76
CA PHE A 117 8.07 -11.62 -23.97
C PHE A 117 7.59 -10.67 -25.06
N ARG A 118 6.71 -9.72 -24.73
CA ARG A 118 6.25 -8.64 -25.61
C ARG A 118 7.41 -7.82 -26.20
N ARG A 119 8.45 -7.57 -25.40
CA ARG A 119 9.68 -6.86 -25.81
C ARG A 119 10.68 -7.76 -26.55
N LYS A 120 10.31 -9.00 -26.87
CA LYS A 120 11.15 -10.02 -27.53
C LYS A 120 12.47 -10.27 -26.78
N LYS A 121 12.44 -10.23 -25.44
CA LYS A 121 13.60 -10.43 -24.57
C LYS A 121 13.75 -11.85 -24.03
N ILE A 122 12.67 -12.63 -24.06
CA ILE A 122 12.65 -14.05 -23.69
C ILE A 122 11.98 -14.86 -24.80
N THR A 123 12.25 -16.16 -24.83
CA THR A 123 11.62 -17.10 -25.76
C THR A 123 10.21 -17.48 -25.31
N GLU A 124 9.39 -17.98 -26.23
CA GLU A 124 8.04 -18.47 -25.94
C GLU A 124 8.04 -19.59 -24.89
N GLY A 125 8.92 -20.59 -25.03
CA GLY A 125 9.01 -21.68 -24.04
C GLY A 125 9.38 -21.21 -22.63
N LEU A 126 10.18 -20.14 -22.49
CA LEU A 126 10.49 -19.56 -21.18
C LEU A 126 9.31 -18.75 -20.63
N TYR A 127 8.59 -18.03 -21.51
CA TYR A 127 7.35 -17.34 -21.16
C TYR A 127 6.27 -18.32 -20.66
N ASP A 128 6.03 -19.42 -21.37
CA ASP A 128 5.05 -20.44 -21.00
C ASP A 128 5.40 -21.08 -19.65
N THR A 129 6.69 -21.31 -19.41
CA THR A 129 7.19 -21.82 -18.12
C THR A 129 6.80 -20.89 -16.97
N TYR A 130 7.02 -19.58 -17.10
CA TYR A 130 6.63 -18.62 -16.06
C TYR A 130 5.12 -18.49 -15.89
N MET A 131 4.35 -18.61 -16.98
CA MET A 131 2.89 -18.64 -16.91
C MET A 131 2.37 -19.84 -16.11
N HIS A 132 2.93 -21.03 -16.37
CA HIS A 132 2.58 -22.24 -15.63
C HIS A 132 3.03 -22.19 -14.17
N PHE A 133 4.20 -21.63 -13.86
CA PHE A 133 4.62 -21.40 -12.48
C PHE A 133 3.66 -20.48 -11.72
N GLY A 134 3.07 -19.50 -12.41
CA GLY A 134 2.01 -18.65 -11.86
C GLY A 134 0.63 -19.31 -11.77
N GLY A 135 0.48 -20.54 -12.27
CA GLY A 135 -0.80 -21.28 -12.28
C GLY A 135 -1.80 -20.80 -13.34
N TYR A 136 -1.36 -20.05 -14.35
CA TYR A 136 -2.24 -19.57 -15.41
C TYR A 136 -2.44 -20.64 -16.49
N PRO A 137 -3.69 -20.97 -16.86
CA PRO A 137 -3.96 -21.75 -18.07
C PRO A 137 -3.72 -20.88 -19.32
N ASP A 138 -3.39 -21.50 -20.46
CA ASP A 138 -3.03 -20.82 -21.72
C ASP A 138 -3.97 -19.68 -22.12
N ILE A 139 -5.28 -19.89 -21.95
CA ILE A 139 -6.29 -18.87 -22.26
C ILE A 139 -6.16 -17.63 -21.37
N GLN A 140 -5.91 -17.81 -20.07
CA GLN A 140 -5.73 -16.70 -19.15
C GLN A 140 -4.35 -16.06 -19.30
N SER A 141 -3.32 -16.83 -19.66
CA SER A 141 -2.00 -16.28 -20.03
C SER A 141 -2.11 -15.31 -21.20
N ARG A 142 -2.91 -15.66 -22.22
CA ARG A 142 -3.19 -14.74 -23.34
C ARG A 142 -3.93 -13.47 -22.91
N PHE A 143 -4.94 -13.60 -22.04
CA PHE A 143 -5.65 -12.42 -21.53
C PHE A 143 -4.74 -11.53 -20.67
N LEU A 144 -3.88 -12.12 -19.83
CA LEU A 144 -2.89 -11.37 -19.05
C LEU A 144 -1.90 -10.64 -19.96
N TYR A 145 -1.42 -11.32 -21.01
CA TYR A 145 -0.55 -10.70 -22.01
C TYR A 145 -1.22 -9.50 -22.69
N GLN A 146 -2.50 -9.62 -23.07
CA GLN A 146 -3.29 -8.55 -23.69
C GLN A 146 -3.62 -7.42 -22.70
N ALA A 147 -3.92 -7.72 -21.45
CA ALA A 147 -4.21 -6.73 -20.43
C ALA A 147 -3.00 -5.83 -20.09
N LEU A 148 -1.78 -6.37 -20.26
CA LEU A 148 -0.54 -5.62 -20.06
C LEU A 148 -0.09 -4.85 -21.33
N GLU A 149 -0.87 -4.92 -22.40
CA GLU A 149 -0.72 -4.01 -23.54
C GLU A 149 -0.97 -2.58 -23.10
N PRO A 150 -0.09 -1.62 -23.44
CA PRO A 150 -0.46 -0.22 -23.36
C PRO A 150 -1.68 0.01 -24.24
N TYR A 151 -2.82 0.29 -23.62
CA TYR A 151 -4.06 0.64 -24.31
C TYR A 151 -4.15 2.16 -24.47
N PRO A 152 -4.66 2.68 -25.60
CA PRO A 152 -4.88 4.11 -25.77
C PRO A 152 -5.73 4.69 -24.63
N THR A 153 -5.41 5.91 -24.19
CA THR A 153 -6.20 6.57 -23.15
C THR A 153 -7.54 7.04 -23.71
N ILE A 154 -8.55 7.29 -22.86
CA ILE A 154 -9.86 7.80 -23.31
C ILE A 154 -9.71 9.09 -24.15
N PRO A 155 -8.87 10.09 -23.80
CA PRO A 155 -8.60 11.23 -24.67
C PRO A 155 -8.07 10.87 -26.07
N ASP A 156 -7.16 9.90 -26.17
CA ASP A 156 -6.63 9.44 -27.46
C ASP A 156 -7.74 8.80 -28.29
N LEU A 157 -8.61 8.01 -27.66
CA LEU A 157 -9.75 7.40 -28.31
C LEU A 157 -10.81 8.42 -28.75
N VAL A 158 -11.05 9.47 -27.95
CA VAL A 158 -11.92 10.59 -28.34
C VAL A 158 -11.34 11.30 -29.56
N LEU A 159 -10.04 11.59 -29.57
CA LEU A 159 -9.37 12.23 -30.70
C LEU A 159 -9.45 11.33 -31.96
N TYR A 160 -9.13 10.05 -31.82
CA TYR A 160 -9.24 9.07 -32.89
C TYR A 160 -10.67 9.03 -33.46
N SER A 161 -11.68 9.00 -32.59
CA SER A 161 -13.09 8.99 -32.96
C SER A 161 -13.51 10.25 -33.74
N ARG A 162 -12.97 11.43 -33.40
CA ARG A 162 -13.22 12.66 -34.19
C ARG A 162 -12.67 12.58 -35.61
N TYR A 163 -11.53 11.92 -35.82
CA TYR A 163 -10.89 11.82 -37.14
C TYR A 163 -11.44 10.68 -38.00
N HIS A 164 -11.92 9.61 -37.37
CA HIS A 164 -12.34 8.39 -38.07
C HIS A 164 -13.86 8.15 -38.05
N GLY A 165 -14.61 8.91 -37.25
CA GLY A 165 -16.07 8.86 -37.13
C GLY A 165 -16.75 10.19 -37.45
N ASP A 166 -17.83 10.50 -36.72
CA ASP A 166 -18.49 11.80 -36.77
C ASP A 166 -17.79 12.79 -35.82
N PRO A 167 -17.19 13.88 -36.34
CA PRO A 167 -16.51 14.88 -35.50
C PRO A 167 -17.41 15.55 -34.46
N GLU A 168 -18.72 15.63 -34.70
CA GLU A 168 -19.69 16.28 -33.79
C GLU A 168 -20.36 15.28 -32.83
N ASN A 169 -20.23 13.96 -33.09
CA ASN A 169 -20.78 12.90 -32.26
C ASN A 169 -19.82 11.70 -32.19
N VAL A 170 -18.86 11.78 -31.28
CA VAL A 170 -17.78 10.78 -31.17
C VAL A 170 -18.22 9.49 -30.48
N TRP A 171 -19.39 9.51 -29.84
CA TRP A 171 -19.95 8.38 -29.08
C TRP A 171 -20.08 7.12 -29.94
N GLY A 172 -20.60 7.26 -31.16
CA GLY A 172 -20.84 6.11 -32.04
C GLY A 172 -19.58 5.34 -32.42
N THR A 173 -18.41 5.99 -32.43
CA THR A 173 -17.13 5.35 -32.79
C THR A 173 -16.37 4.87 -31.56
N ILE A 174 -16.39 5.61 -30.45
CA ILE A 174 -15.59 5.25 -29.27
C ILE A 174 -16.12 3.98 -28.58
N GLN A 175 -17.43 3.72 -28.63
CA GLN A 175 -18.06 2.55 -28.03
C GLN A 175 -17.60 1.22 -28.62
N ASP A 176 -17.10 1.21 -29.86
CA ASP A 176 -16.54 0.02 -30.49
C ASP A 176 -15.20 -0.41 -29.86
N PHE A 177 -14.53 0.52 -29.15
CA PHE A 177 -13.19 0.33 -28.60
C PHE A 177 -13.14 0.34 -27.08
N TYR A 178 -14.08 1.01 -26.40
CA TYR A 178 -14.04 1.14 -24.95
C TYR A 178 -15.43 1.27 -24.35
N ASP A 179 -15.65 0.54 -23.25
CA ASP A 179 -16.87 0.63 -22.45
C ASP A 179 -16.76 1.82 -21.48
N ILE A 180 -17.28 2.97 -21.91
CA ILE A 180 -17.30 4.21 -21.12
C ILE A 180 -18.71 4.44 -20.58
N ASP A 181 -18.83 4.80 -19.31
CA ASP A 181 -20.11 5.23 -18.76
C ASP A 181 -20.66 6.46 -19.53
N PRO A 182 -21.92 6.44 -19.99
CA PRO A 182 -22.48 7.56 -20.78
C PRO A 182 -22.53 8.91 -20.04
N VAL A 183 -22.52 8.91 -18.70
CA VAL A 183 -22.46 10.13 -17.89
C VAL A 183 -21.04 10.70 -17.90
N ASP A 184 -20.04 9.85 -17.66
CA ASP A 184 -18.62 10.24 -17.65
C ASP A 184 -18.14 10.65 -19.05
N PHE A 185 -18.66 10.00 -20.09
CA PHE A 185 -18.33 10.30 -21.48
C PHE A 185 -18.53 11.78 -21.84
N LYS A 186 -19.56 12.44 -21.29
CA LYS A 186 -19.83 13.87 -21.54
C LYS A 186 -18.66 14.76 -21.12
N VAL A 187 -17.98 14.39 -20.04
CA VAL A 187 -16.79 15.11 -19.56
C VAL A 187 -15.62 14.86 -20.52
N TRP A 188 -15.42 13.62 -20.93
CA TRP A 188 -14.35 13.27 -21.88
C TRP A 188 -14.51 13.91 -23.25
N GLU A 189 -15.73 13.93 -23.77
CA GLU A 189 -16.07 14.58 -25.04
C GLU A 189 -15.72 16.07 -24.99
N TRP A 190 -16.12 16.76 -23.91
CA TRP A 190 -15.80 18.17 -23.70
C TRP A 190 -14.29 18.40 -23.55
N LEU A 191 -13.58 17.56 -22.78
CA LEU A 191 -12.13 17.65 -22.62
C LEU A 191 -11.37 17.44 -23.94
N GLY A 192 -11.93 16.63 -24.85
CA GLY A 192 -11.37 16.38 -26.17
C GLY A 192 -11.61 17.50 -27.19
N LEU A 193 -12.36 18.56 -26.85
CA LEU A 193 -12.58 19.70 -27.74
C LEU A 193 -11.38 20.64 -27.77
N GLN A 194 -11.02 21.08 -28.98
CA GLN A 194 -10.19 22.27 -29.15
C GLN A 194 -11.02 23.50 -28.79
N ARG A 195 -10.45 24.37 -27.95
CA ARG A 195 -11.11 25.59 -27.48
C ARG A 195 -10.32 26.79 -27.98
N ILE A 196 -11.03 27.90 -28.19
CA ILE A 196 -10.38 29.16 -28.55
C ILE A 196 -9.42 29.53 -27.42
N THR A 197 -8.18 29.82 -27.79
CA THR A 197 -7.17 30.29 -26.85
C THR A 197 -7.32 31.79 -26.62
N LEU A 198 -6.80 32.30 -25.50
CA LEU A 198 -6.82 33.73 -25.22
C LEU A 198 -6.26 34.58 -26.38
N LEU A 199 -5.15 34.14 -26.98
CA LEU A 199 -4.52 34.84 -28.11
C LEU A 199 -5.42 34.83 -29.36
N GLN A 200 -6.11 33.72 -29.63
CA GLN A 200 -7.08 33.65 -30.73
C GLN A 200 -8.28 34.56 -30.47
N ALA A 201 -8.82 34.57 -29.24
CA ALA A 201 -9.91 35.48 -28.87
C ALA A 201 -9.51 36.95 -29.01
N GLN A 202 -8.32 37.33 -28.52
CA GLN A 202 -7.77 38.68 -28.69
C GLN A 202 -7.54 39.03 -30.17
N THR A 203 -7.13 38.06 -30.99
CA THR A 203 -6.94 38.26 -32.44
C THR A 203 -8.28 38.46 -33.15
N LEU A 204 -9.31 37.69 -32.79
CA LEU A 204 -10.66 37.84 -33.32
C LEU A 204 -11.28 39.19 -32.92
N PHE A 205 -11.03 39.64 -31.69
CA PHE A 205 -11.44 40.96 -31.22
C PHE A 205 -10.75 42.09 -32.00
N LYS A 206 -9.42 42.03 -32.17
CA LYS A 206 -8.67 43.03 -32.97
C LYS A 206 -9.08 43.09 -34.44
N ARG A 207 -9.54 41.96 -34.99
CA ARG A 207 -10.05 41.87 -36.35
C ARG A 207 -11.51 42.34 -36.48
N GLU A 208 -12.08 42.87 -35.39
CA GLU A 208 -13.47 43.31 -35.32
C GLU A 208 -14.49 42.19 -35.62
N PHE A 209 -14.07 40.93 -35.50
CA PHE A 209 -14.97 39.78 -35.63
C PHE A 209 -15.77 39.55 -34.33
N TYR A 210 -15.10 39.68 -33.19
CA TYR A 210 -15.77 39.70 -31.89
C TYR A 210 -16.13 41.13 -31.50
N THR A 211 -17.37 41.31 -31.04
CA THR A 211 -17.72 42.49 -30.26
C THR A 211 -17.06 42.43 -28.88
N GLU A 212 -17.06 43.54 -28.16
CA GLU A 212 -16.54 43.58 -26.78
C GLU A 212 -17.29 42.59 -25.87
N GLY A 213 -18.61 42.46 -26.06
CA GLY A 213 -19.41 41.47 -25.34
C GLY A 213 -19.00 40.03 -25.65
N ASP A 214 -18.86 39.69 -26.94
CA ASP A 214 -18.45 38.35 -27.37
C ASP A 214 -17.06 37.98 -26.82
N PHE A 215 -16.13 38.94 -26.83
CA PHE A 215 -14.78 38.74 -26.29
C PHE A 215 -14.82 38.47 -24.79
N TYR A 216 -15.58 39.26 -24.01
CA TYR A 216 -15.70 39.07 -22.57
C TYR A 216 -16.36 37.75 -22.19
N ASP A 217 -17.41 37.34 -22.91
CA ASP A 217 -18.04 36.04 -22.70
C ASP A 217 -17.07 34.89 -22.97
N GLU A 218 -16.28 34.97 -24.04
CA GLU A 218 -15.33 33.93 -24.42
C GLU A 218 -14.19 33.80 -23.39
N ILE A 219 -13.58 34.92 -22.96
CA ILE A 219 -12.54 34.86 -21.93
C ILE A 219 -13.09 34.49 -20.54
N ALA A 220 -14.36 34.80 -20.25
CA ALA A 220 -15.03 34.34 -19.03
C ALA A 220 -15.16 32.80 -19.02
N ARG A 221 -15.50 32.18 -20.16
CA ARG A 221 -15.52 30.70 -20.30
C ARG A 221 -14.14 30.08 -20.10
N MET A 222 -13.07 30.80 -20.44
CA MET A 222 -11.68 30.39 -20.16
C MET A 222 -11.27 30.56 -18.68
N GLY A 223 -12.09 31.23 -17.87
CA GLY A 223 -11.86 31.43 -16.43
C GLY A 223 -11.37 32.83 -16.04
N TRP A 224 -11.35 33.81 -16.95
CA TRP A 224 -10.96 35.19 -16.60
C TRP A 224 -12.06 35.88 -15.80
N HIS A 225 -11.70 36.35 -14.60
CA HIS A 225 -12.61 37.05 -13.72
C HIS A 225 -13.00 38.43 -14.28
N LYS A 226 -14.24 38.87 -14.05
CA LYS A 226 -14.82 40.11 -14.61
C LYS A 226 -13.98 41.37 -14.37
N VAL A 227 -13.28 41.43 -13.23
CA VAL A 227 -12.42 42.57 -12.87
C VAL A 227 -11.18 42.67 -13.78
N ASP A 228 -10.66 41.54 -14.25
CA ASP A 228 -9.43 41.49 -15.04
C ASP A 228 -9.70 41.58 -16.55
N GLN A 229 -10.94 41.36 -16.98
CA GLN A 229 -11.33 41.36 -18.40
C GLN A 229 -10.92 42.63 -19.18
N PRO A 230 -11.09 43.87 -18.65
CA PRO A 230 -10.64 45.07 -19.37
C PRO A 230 -9.12 45.12 -19.54
N ALA A 231 -8.36 44.69 -18.52
CA ALA A 231 -6.90 44.64 -18.60
C ALA A 231 -6.45 43.60 -19.64
N ILE A 232 -7.07 42.43 -19.66
CA ILE A 232 -6.80 41.37 -20.64
C ILE A 232 -7.17 41.79 -22.07
N ARG A 233 -8.24 42.59 -22.24
CA ARG A 233 -8.58 43.21 -23.53
C ARG A 233 -7.47 44.16 -23.97
N ASP A 234 -7.02 45.04 -23.08
CA ASP A 234 -6.01 46.06 -23.41
C ASP A 234 -4.64 45.45 -23.72
N LEU A 235 -4.29 44.31 -23.10
CA LEU A 235 -3.11 43.52 -23.46
C LEU A 235 -3.10 43.11 -24.95
N ALA A 236 -4.27 42.98 -25.59
CA ALA A 236 -4.33 42.62 -27.02
C ALA A 236 -3.64 43.66 -27.92
N TYR A 237 -3.62 44.94 -27.50
CA TYR A 237 -3.09 46.07 -28.26
C TYR A 237 -1.65 46.45 -27.87
N ILE A 238 -1.06 45.77 -26.88
CA ILE A 238 0.37 45.95 -26.59
C ILE A 238 1.15 45.35 -27.76
N LEU A 239 1.73 46.24 -28.57
CA LEU A 239 2.70 45.86 -29.60
C LEU A 239 3.86 45.14 -28.90
N PRO A 240 4.31 43.98 -29.41
CA PRO A 240 5.59 43.44 -29.00
C PRO A 240 6.61 44.53 -29.25
N ASN A 241 7.35 44.91 -28.20
CA ASN A 241 8.45 45.85 -28.34
C ASN A 241 9.35 45.32 -29.46
N PRO A 242 9.53 46.05 -30.59
CA PRO A 242 10.40 45.59 -31.66
C PRO A 242 11.83 45.66 -31.13
N MET A 243 12.31 44.54 -30.58
CA MET A 243 13.74 44.29 -30.35
C MET A 243 14.36 43.73 -31.62
#